data_AF-A0A1Y3QBA2-F1
#
_entry.id   AF-A0A1Y3QBA2-F1
#
_cell.length_a   1.000
_cell.length_b   1.000
_cell.length_c   1.000
_cell.angle_alpha   90.00
_cell.angle_beta   90.00
_cell.angle_gamma   90.00
#
_symmetry.space_group_name_H-M   'P 1'
#
loop_
_entity.id
_entity.type
_entity.pdbx_description
1 polymer ?
#
loop_
_entity_poly.entity_id
_entity_poly.type
_entity_poly.pdbx_seq_one_letter_code
_entity_poly.pdbx_strand_id
1 'polypeptide(L)'
;MDNIADETGRDDFFEVREGSGNYTPDDHAFLGEGGGAGKIVWTIPESSYDLIAYYLYFAGADKGIMRGLAGVYFSNGIPLMFEYMLPDIPEGAEYVEVVPLYAEFGDYYYAPSFFVELKSQGEPPLEPGDLVAGTNWGKLKAVDGGYEYRFAAKGTTAGHLINEFWNAAGLSFDKVEIQTRDGQVLPVDQPVPAGARVYLTRGNQYQLIDVRLLSDYVREKRQLSGSAPITPADIAAYVLGDEREDVNGDGVFDRKDVRLLLGEID
;
A
#
# COMPACT_ATOMS: atom_id res chain seq x y z
N MET A 1 -28.26 10.22 -18.35
CA MET A 1 -27.26 9.14 -18.32
C MET A 1 -28.07 7.88 -18.13
N ASP A 2 -28.23 7.14 -19.21
CA ASP A 2 -29.17 6.04 -19.29
C ASP A 2 -28.64 4.83 -18.50
N ASN A 3 -29.52 4.25 -17.68
CA ASN A 3 -29.33 3.00 -16.99
C ASN A 3 -29.22 1.88 -18.04
N ILE A 4 -28.01 1.53 -18.45
CA ILE A 4 -27.72 0.29 -19.18
C ILE A 4 -27.33 -0.77 -18.15
N ALA A 5 -28.32 -1.17 -17.36
CA ALA A 5 -28.38 -2.51 -16.78
C ALA A 5 -29.70 -3.10 -17.29
N ASP A 6 -29.80 -3.19 -18.62
CA ASP A 6 -30.97 -3.76 -19.28
C ASP A 6 -30.91 -5.29 -19.09
N GLU A 7 -31.88 -5.82 -18.36
CA GLU A 7 -32.07 -7.24 -18.08
C GLU A 7 -32.21 -8.08 -19.38
N THR A 8 -32.39 -7.45 -20.53
CA THR A 8 -32.53 -8.12 -21.84
C THR A 8 -31.21 -8.41 -22.56
N GLY A 9 -30.07 -7.84 -22.13
CA GLY A 9 -28.78 -8.06 -22.79
C GLY A 9 -28.20 -9.47 -22.64
N ARG A 10 -28.84 -10.32 -21.82
CA ARG A 10 -28.38 -11.69 -21.54
C ARG A 10 -28.68 -12.61 -22.73
N ASP A 11 -29.86 -12.56 -23.34
CA ASP A 11 -30.29 -13.63 -24.25
C ASP A 11 -29.77 -13.53 -25.70
N ASP A 12 -29.25 -12.37 -26.12
CA ASP A 12 -28.91 -12.13 -27.53
C ASP A 12 -27.44 -12.33 -27.92
N PHE A 13 -26.52 -12.55 -26.97
CA PHE A 13 -25.05 -12.59 -27.23
C PHE A 13 -24.28 -13.64 -26.40
N PHE A 14 -24.69 -14.91 -26.43
CA PHE A 14 -23.90 -16.00 -25.83
C PHE A 14 -23.20 -16.88 -26.87
N GLU A 15 -22.10 -16.40 -27.44
CA GLU A 15 -20.96 -17.31 -27.63
C GLU A 15 -20.10 -17.22 -26.37
N VAL A 16 -20.43 -18.03 -25.36
CA VAL A 16 -19.45 -18.36 -24.31
C VAL A 16 -18.37 -19.17 -24.99
N ARG A 17 -17.27 -18.53 -25.37
CA ARG A 17 -16.08 -19.27 -25.82
C ARG A 17 -15.41 -19.83 -24.58
N GLU A 18 -15.37 -21.15 -24.46
CA GLU A 18 -14.46 -21.84 -23.56
C GLU A 18 -13.02 -21.65 -24.08
N GLY A 19 -12.50 -20.43 -23.91
CA GLY A 19 -11.08 -20.16 -24.06
C GLY A 19 -10.31 -20.89 -22.97
N SER A 20 -9.14 -21.42 -23.31
CA SER A 20 -8.24 -22.05 -22.36
C SER A 20 -7.59 -21.00 -21.45
N GLY A 21 -8.25 -20.65 -20.34
CA GLY A 21 -7.73 -19.70 -19.34
C GLY A 21 -8.45 -19.84 -17.99
N ASN A 22 -7.73 -19.59 -16.90
CA ASN A 22 -8.34 -19.44 -15.58
C ASN A 22 -8.78 -17.98 -15.42
N TYR A 23 -10.05 -17.70 -15.68
CA TYR A 23 -10.63 -16.35 -15.62
C TYR A 23 -11.14 -15.98 -14.22
N THR A 24 -11.16 -16.95 -13.31
CA THR A 24 -11.53 -16.76 -11.93
C THR A 24 -10.28 -16.46 -11.11
N PRO A 25 -10.22 -15.33 -10.40
CA PRO A 25 -9.13 -15.06 -9.46
C PRO A 25 -9.23 -16.02 -8.27
N ASP A 26 -8.11 -16.63 -7.89
CA ASP A 26 -8.04 -17.53 -6.72
C ASP A 26 -8.08 -16.76 -5.38
N ASP A 27 -7.93 -15.44 -5.40
CA ASP A 27 -7.68 -14.58 -4.25
C ASP A 27 -8.75 -13.48 -4.01
N HIS A 28 -9.98 -13.70 -4.48
CA HIS A 28 -11.04 -12.72 -4.31
C HIS A 28 -11.60 -12.64 -2.88
N ALA A 29 -11.82 -11.43 -2.37
CA ALA A 29 -12.30 -11.20 -1.01
C ALA A 29 -13.28 -10.01 -0.89
N PHE A 30 -14.13 -10.06 0.14
CA PHE A 30 -14.93 -8.94 0.61
C PHE A 30 -14.36 -8.40 1.93
N LEU A 31 -14.01 -7.11 1.92
CA LEU A 31 -13.46 -6.36 3.04
C LEU A 31 -14.55 -5.40 3.57
N GLY A 32 -15.20 -5.78 4.66
CA GLY A 32 -16.24 -4.98 5.31
C GLY A 32 -16.82 -5.71 6.52
N GLU A 33 -17.59 -5.00 7.37
CA GLU A 33 -18.21 -5.58 8.58
C GLU A 33 -19.49 -6.39 8.28
N GLY A 34 -19.93 -6.42 7.02
CA GLY A 34 -21.21 -7.01 6.60
C GLY A 34 -22.39 -6.09 6.94
N GLY A 35 -23.40 -6.03 6.05
CA GLY A 35 -24.69 -5.38 6.36
C GLY A 35 -24.81 -3.86 6.14
N GLY A 36 -23.97 -3.24 5.29
CA GLY A 36 -24.23 -1.84 4.90
C GLY A 36 -23.33 -1.30 3.79
N ALA A 37 -22.02 -1.51 3.90
CA ALA A 37 -21.04 -1.15 2.88
C ALA A 37 -19.78 -2.02 3.01
N GLY A 38 -18.94 -2.04 1.99
CA GLY A 38 -17.62 -2.69 2.04
C GLY A 38 -16.85 -2.55 0.74
N LYS A 39 -15.83 -3.35 0.55
CA LYS A 39 -14.98 -3.35 -0.64
C LYS A 39 -14.79 -4.78 -1.14
N ILE A 40 -14.80 -4.99 -2.46
CA ILE A 40 -14.37 -6.25 -3.06
C ILE A 40 -13.02 -6.07 -3.72
N VAL A 41 -12.17 -7.08 -3.60
CA VAL A 41 -10.78 -7.04 -4.10
C VAL A 41 -10.36 -8.39 -4.69
N TRP A 42 -9.48 -8.37 -5.71
CA TRP A 42 -8.77 -9.56 -6.24
C TRP A 42 -7.60 -9.16 -7.14
N THR A 43 -6.66 -10.09 -7.36
CA THR A 43 -5.63 -9.95 -8.40
C THR A 43 -6.24 -10.29 -9.75
N ILE A 44 -6.06 -9.44 -10.76
CA ILE A 44 -6.59 -9.69 -12.09
C ILE A 44 -5.78 -10.82 -12.74
N PRO A 45 -6.38 -11.96 -13.12
CA PRO A 45 -5.64 -13.07 -13.73
C PRO A 45 -4.99 -12.64 -15.04
N GLU A 46 -3.76 -13.11 -15.27
CA GLU A 46 -3.14 -12.98 -16.58
C GLU A 46 -3.99 -13.73 -17.62
N SER A 47 -4.27 -13.06 -18.73
CA SER A 47 -5.08 -13.59 -19.82
C SER A 47 -4.39 -13.27 -21.15
N SER A 48 -4.54 -14.16 -22.13
CA SER A 48 -4.16 -13.89 -23.52
C SER A 48 -5.07 -12.89 -24.22
N TYR A 49 -6.13 -12.45 -23.53
CA TYR A 49 -7.17 -11.57 -24.05
C TYR A 49 -7.27 -10.30 -23.21
N ASP A 50 -7.66 -9.19 -23.86
CA ASP A 50 -7.74 -7.89 -23.21
C ASP A 50 -9.00 -7.80 -22.35
N LEU A 51 -8.85 -7.75 -21.02
CA LEU A 51 -9.97 -7.48 -20.12
C LEU A 51 -10.43 -6.03 -20.31
N ILE A 52 -11.70 -5.86 -20.69
CA ILE A 52 -12.30 -4.55 -20.98
C ILE A 52 -13.13 -4.04 -19.80
N ALA A 53 -13.88 -4.92 -19.16
CA ALA A 53 -14.72 -4.53 -18.04
C ALA A 53 -15.04 -5.68 -17.09
N TYR A 54 -15.48 -5.32 -15.88
CA TYR A 54 -16.27 -6.19 -15.03
C TYR A 54 -17.67 -5.63 -14.86
N TYR A 55 -18.68 -6.46 -15.09
CA TYR A 55 -20.05 -6.19 -14.68
C TYR A 55 -20.33 -6.86 -13.35
N LEU A 56 -20.86 -6.09 -12.42
CA LEU A 56 -21.08 -6.51 -11.04
C LEU A 56 -22.59 -6.55 -10.77
N TYR A 57 -23.03 -7.62 -10.11
CA TYR A 57 -24.42 -7.82 -9.71
C TYR A 57 -24.47 -8.32 -8.27
N PHE A 58 -25.40 -7.83 -7.48
CA PHE A 58 -25.72 -8.45 -6.19
C PHE A 58 -26.51 -9.73 -6.42
N ALA A 59 -26.15 -10.79 -5.70
CA ALA A 59 -26.79 -12.09 -5.79
C ALA A 59 -27.16 -12.64 -4.41
N GLY A 60 -28.27 -13.37 -4.36
CA GLY A 60 -28.79 -14.00 -3.15
C GLY A 60 -28.10 -15.34 -2.82
N ALA A 61 -28.55 -16.00 -1.75
CA ALA A 61 -28.02 -17.28 -1.30
C ALA A 61 -28.07 -18.40 -2.38
N ASP A 62 -29.05 -18.34 -3.26
CA ASP A 62 -29.24 -19.26 -4.40
C ASP A 62 -28.39 -18.89 -5.63
N LYS A 63 -27.54 -17.87 -5.51
CA LYS A 63 -26.78 -17.25 -6.61
C LYS A 63 -27.65 -16.65 -7.70
N GLY A 64 -28.92 -16.38 -7.43
CA GLY A 64 -29.79 -15.61 -8.31
C GLY A 64 -29.45 -14.12 -8.24
N ILE A 65 -29.36 -13.46 -9.40
CA ILE A 65 -29.15 -12.01 -9.48
C ILE A 65 -30.35 -11.30 -8.85
N MET A 66 -30.07 -10.44 -7.88
CA MET A 66 -31.05 -9.59 -7.20
C MET A 66 -31.10 -8.19 -7.80
N ARG A 67 -29.93 -7.61 -8.11
CA ARG A 67 -29.79 -6.21 -8.54
C ARG A 67 -28.49 -5.99 -9.30
N GLY A 68 -28.55 -5.27 -10.42
CA GLY A 68 -27.35 -4.75 -11.08
C GLY A 68 -26.65 -3.70 -10.22
N LEU A 69 -25.32 -3.80 -10.10
CA LEU A 69 -24.50 -2.89 -9.31
C LEU A 69 -23.77 -1.88 -10.20
N ALA A 70 -22.89 -2.36 -11.09
CA ALA A 70 -22.04 -1.48 -11.89
C ALA A 70 -21.42 -2.19 -13.10
N GLY A 71 -21.03 -1.41 -14.12
CA GLY A 71 -20.07 -1.80 -15.14
C GLY A 71 -18.78 -0.99 -14.97
N VAL A 72 -17.67 -1.67 -14.66
CA VAL A 72 -16.37 -1.05 -14.41
C VAL A 72 -15.46 -1.28 -15.62
N TYR A 73 -15.18 -0.22 -16.38
CA TYR A 73 -14.41 -0.28 -17.62
C TYR A 73 -12.94 0.10 -17.41
N PHE A 74 -12.03 -0.66 -18.00
CA PHE A 74 -10.59 -0.42 -17.96
C PHE A 74 -10.12 0.30 -19.23
N SER A 75 -10.10 1.63 -19.20
CA SER A 75 -9.74 2.46 -20.37
C SER A 75 -8.26 2.86 -20.43
N ASN A 76 -7.49 2.69 -19.34
CA ASN A 76 -6.11 3.16 -19.21
C ASN A 76 -5.16 2.08 -18.63
N GLY A 77 -5.10 0.93 -19.30
CA GLY A 77 -4.33 -0.23 -18.82
C GLY A 77 -5.05 -0.99 -17.71
N ILE A 78 -4.83 -2.31 -17.67
CA ILE A 78 -5.44 -3.19 -16.68
C ILE A 78 -4.57 -3.13 -15.41
N PRO A 79 -5.13 -2.75 -14.25
CA PRO A 79 -4.37 -2.76 -13.01
C PRO A 79 -4.03 -4.20 -12.62
N LEU A 80 -2.95 -4.41 -11.86
CA LEU A 80 -2.64 -5.74 -11.31
C LEU A 80 -3.75 -6.24 -10.37
N MET A 81 -4.41 -5.31 -9.68
CA MET A 81 -5.43 -5.59 -8.67
C MET A 81 -6.71 -4.83 -9.01
N PHE A 82 -7.85 -5.52 -8.88
CA PHE A 82 -9.16 -4.90 -8.94
C PHE A 82 -9.62 -4.51 -7.53
N GLU A 83 -10.15 -3.31 -7.39
CA GLU A 83 -10.84 -2.86 -6.19
C GLU A 83 -12.13 -2.14 -6.54
N TYR A 84 -13.21 -2.45 -5.82
CA TYR A 84 -14.47 -1.73 -5.97
C TYR A 84 -15.20 -1.55 -4.64
N MET A 85 -15.58 -0.31 -4.35
CA MET A 85 -16.37 0.04 -3.17
C MET A 85 -17.84 -0.31 -3.40
N LEU A 86 -18.43 -1.01 -2.43
CA LEU A 86 -19.85 -1.34 -2.35
C LEU A 86 -20.52 -0.35 -1.37
N PRO A 87 -21.16 0.73 -1.86
CA PRO A 87 -21.68 1.79 -1.00
C PRO A 87 -22.99 1.42 -0.29
N ASP A 88 -23.78 0.51 -0.88
CA ASP A 88 -25.09 0.08 -0.38
C ASP A 88 -25.29 -1.39 -0.75
N ILE A 89 -25.06 -2.29 0.21
CA ILE A 89 -25.30 -3.72 0.04
C ILE A 89 -26.77 -4.00 0.37
N PRO A 90 -27.60 -4.46 -0.58
CA PRO A 90 -29.02 -4.66 -0.34
C PRO A 90 -29.24 -5.83 0.63
N GLU A 91 -30.29 -5.72 1.45
CA GLU A 91 -30.66 -6.78 2.38
C GLU A 91 -30.91 -8.11 1.62
N GLY A 92 -30.33 -9.20 2.13
CA GLY A 92 -30.42 -10.53 1.52
C GLY A 92 -29.38 -10.83 0.44
N ALA A 93 -28.53 -9.88 0.05
CA ALA A 93 -27.38 -10.18 -0.80
C ALA A 93 -26.32 -10.96 -0.01
N GLU A 94 -25.95 -12.13 -0.52
CA GLU A 94 -24.89 -12.97 0.04
C GLU A 94 -23.64 -12.97 -0.85
N TYR A 95 -23.75 -12.54 -2.11
CA TYR A 95 -22.65 -12.52 -3.07
C TYR A 95 -22.67 -11.28 -3.96
N VAL A 96 -21.51 -10.98 -4.54
CA VAL A 96 -21.42 -10.22 -5.80
C VAL A 96 -21.04 -11.20 -6.91
N GLU A 97 -21.90 -11.34 -7.91
CA GLU A 97 -21.55 -11.97 -9.18
C GLU A 97 -20.73 -10.99 -10.01
N VAL A 98 -19.60 -11.47 -10.51
CA VAL A 98 -18.67 -10.73 -11.37
C VAL A 98 -18.69 -11.38 -12.74
N VAL A 99 -19.04 -10.61 -13.76
CA VAL A 99 -19.08 -11.04 -15.16
C VAL A 99 -17.97 -10.29 -15.92
N PRO A 100 -16.86 -10.97 -16.26
CA PRO A 100 -15.79 -10.35 -17.04
C PRO A 100 -16.18 -10.19 -18.51
N LEU A 101 -15.86 -9.03 -19.08
CA LEU A 101 -15.95 -8.75 -20.52
C LEU A 101 -14.54 -8.62 -21.08
N TYR A 102 -14.20 -9.46 -22.03
CA TYR A 102 -12.94 -9.44 -22.76
C TYR A 102 -13.14 -8.98 -24.20
N ALA A 103 -12.07 -8.51 -24.83
CA ALA A 103 -12.00 -8.27 -26.26
C ALA A 103 -10.85 -9.03 -26.91
N GLU A 104 -11.07 -9.47 -28.15
CA GLU A 104 -10.08 -10.06 -29.01
C GLU A 104 -10.36 -9.65 -30.46
N PHE A 105 -9.36 -9.11 -31.17
CA PHE A 105 -9.46 -8.74 -32.60
C PHE A 105 -10.69 -7.89 -32.98
N GLY A 106 -11.23 -7.09 -32.05
CA GLY A 106 -12.39 -6.23 -32.27
C GLY A 106 -13.74 -6.85 -31.91
N ASP A 107 -13.76 -8.13 -31.52
CA ASP A 107 -14.92 -8.82 -30.98
C ASP A 107 -14.92 -8.80 -29.45
N TYR A 108 -16.12 -8.75 -28.86
CA TYR A 108 -16.31 -8.76 -27.40
C TYR A 108 -16.97 -10.07 -26.98
N TYR A 109 -16.55 -10.61 -25.84
CA TYR A 109 -17.16 -11.81 -25.29
C TYR A 109 -17.10 -11.84 -23.76
N TYR A 110 -18.09 -12.49 -23.16
CA TYR A 110 -18.16 -12.69 -21.72
C TYR A 110 -17.43 -13.98 -21.33
N ALA A 111 -16.58 -13.89 -20.29
CA ALA A 111 -15.99 -15.06 -19.67
C ALA A 111 -16.96 -15.66 -18.61
N PRO A 112 -16.75 -16.91 -18.15
CA PRO A 112 -17.51 -17.46 -17.04
C PRO A 112 -17.51 -16.52 -15.83
N SER A 113 -18.69 -16.29 -15.25
CA SER A 113 -18.82 -15.47 -14.05
C SER A 113 -18.29 -16.19 -12.81
N PHE A 114 -17.91 -15.41 -11.80
CA PHE A 114 -17.53 -15.91 -10.49
C PHE A 114 -18.22 -15.10 -9.39
N PHE A 115 -18.23 -15.62 -8.17
CA PHE A 115 -18.98 -15.06 -7.05
C PHE A 115 -18.06 -14.71 -5.90
N VAL A 116 -18.09 -13.45 -5.47
CA VAL A 116 -17.43 -12.99 -4.25
C VAL A 116 -18.43 -13.05 -3.11
N GLU A 117 -18.16 -13.85 -2.09
CA GLU A 117 -19.03 -13.96 -0.92
C GLU A 117 -18.97 -12.69 -0.05
N LEU A 118 -20.13 -12.11 0.26
CA LEU A 118 -20.29 -10.91 1.09
C LEU A 118 -20.30 -11.24 2.59
N LYS A 119 -19.48 -12.22 2.97
CA LYS A 119 -19.16 -12.49 4.37
C LYS A 119 -17.78 -11.89 4.62
N SER A 120 -17.66 -11.14 5.72
CA SER A 120 -16.37 -10.58 6.13
C SER A 120 -15.34 -11.70 6.21
N GLN A 121 -14.40 -11.76 5.26
CA GLN A 121 -13.32 -12.73 5.32
C GLN A 121 -12.17 -12.25 6.21
N GLY A 122 -12.30 -11.06 6.82
CA GLY A 122 -11.14 -10.30 7.31
C GLY A 122 -10.25 -9.87 6.16
N GLU A 123 -9.44 -8.82 6.34
CA GLU A 123 -8.31 -8.64 5.44
C GLU A 123 -7.44 -9.90 5.54
N PRO A 124 -6.95 -10.48 4.42
CA PRO A 124 -5.97 -11.56 4.51
C PRO A 124 -4.83 -11.08 5.41
N PRO A 125 -4.38 -11.91 6.38
CA PRO A 125 -3.39 -11.47 7.35
C PRO A 125 -2.14 -11.00 6.62
N LEU A 126 -1.66 -9.82 6.99
CA LEU A 126 -0.43 -9.29 6.43
C LEU A 126 0.74 -10.18 6.89
N GLU A 127 1.55 -10.64 5.94
CA GLU A 127 2.73 -11.46 6.20
C GLU A 127 4.01 -10.59 6.22
N PRO A 128 5.01 -10.90 7.06
CA PRO A 128 6.27 -10.17 7.02
C PRO A 128 6.95 -10.28 5.65
N GLY A 129 7.35 -9.15 5.07
CA GLY A 129 8.05 -9.06 3.81
C GLY A 129 9.31 -8.19 3.88
N ASP A 130 10.09 -8.21 2.80
CA ASP A 130 11.28 -7.35 2.65
C ASP A 130 11.05 -6.31 1.54
N LEU A 131 10.21 -5.32 1.86
CA LEU A 131 9.66 -4.35 0.92
C LEU A 131 10.68 -3.29 0.45
N VAL A 132 11.77 -3.12 1.21
CA VAL A 132 12.86 -2.18 0.89
C VAL A 132 14.14 -2.87 0.43
N ALA A 133 14.12 -4.19 0.21
CA ALA A 133 15.27 -4.94 -0.31
C ALA A 133 15.82 -4.33 -1.60
N GLY A 134 17.14 -4.15 -1.68
CA GLY A 134 17.82 -3.65 -2.88
C GLY A 134 17.64 -2.14 -3.14
N THR A 135 16.97 -1.40 -2.25
CA THR A 135 16.96 0.07 -2.35
C THR A 135 18.33 0.66 -2.03
N ASN A 136 18.73 1.68 -2.79
CA ASN A 136 19.95 2.45 -2.57
C ASN A 136 19.61 3.83 -1.97
N TRP A 137 18.60 3.89 -1.10
CA TRP A 137 18.28 5.12 -0.38
C TRP A 137 19.25 5.27 0.81
N GLY A 138 20.13 6.28 0.78
CA GLY A 138 21.21 6.44 1.78
C GLY A 138 20.76 6.56 3.23
N LYS A 139 19.50 6.96 3.45
CA LYS A 139 18.86 7.00 4.77
C LYS A 139 18.42 5.63 5.28
N LEU A 140 18.31 4.59 4.45
CA LEU A 140 18.02 3.22 4.88
C LEU A 140 19.30 2.41 5.06
N LYS A 141 19.37 1.62 6.12
CA LYS A 141 20.47 0.70 6.39
C LYS A 141 19.95 -0.65 6.85
N ALA A 142 20.46 -1.73 6.26
CA ALA A 142 20.23 -3.08 6.76
C ALA A 142 20.94 -3.27 8.10
N VAL A 143 20.20 -3.82 9.08
CA VAL A 143 20.66 -4.11 10.44
C VAL A 143 20.23 -5.52 10.84
N ASP A 144 20.78 -6.05 11.94
CA ASP A 144 20.36 -7.34 12.46
C ASP A 144 18.86 -7.32 12.80
N GLY A 145 18.08 -8.11 12.08
CA GLY A 145 16.62 -8.20 12.28
C GLY A 145 15.78 -7.27 11.41
N GLY A 146 16.35 -6.53 10.44
CA GLY A 146 15.57 -5.78 9.47
C GLY A 146 16.29 -4.54 8.92
N TYR A 147 15.58 -3.42 8.90
CA TYR A 147 16.07 -2.16 8.37
C TYR A 147 15.87 -1.02 9.37
N GLU A 148 16.79 -0.06 9.31
CA GLU A 148 16.75 1.17 10.09
C GLU A 148 16.68 2.36 9.12
N TYR A 149 15.70 3.24 9.33
CA TYR A 149 15.70 4.60 8.77
C TYR A 149 16.55 5.47 9.69
N ARG A 150 17.64 5.99 9.13
CA ARG A 150 18.66 6.74 9.82
C ARG A 150 18.41 8.24 9.71
N PHE A 151 18.87 8.95 10.73
CA PHE A 151 19.01 10.41 10.73
C PHE A 151 17.68 11.18 10.68
N ALA A 152 16.61 10.64 11.27
CA ALA A 152 15.40 11.43 11.49
C ALA A 152 15.73 12.67 12.34
N ALA A 153 15.47 13.86 11.80
CA ALA A 153 15.74 15.10 12.52
C ALA A 153 14.80 15.22 13.73
N LYS A 154 15.27 15.92 14.77
CA LYS A 154 14.44 16.13 15.96
C LYS A 154 13.29 17.07 15.59
N GLY A 155 12.06 16.62 15.78
CA GLY A 155 10.87 17.41 15.46
C GLY A 155 10.27 17.07 14.10
N THR A 156 10.91 16.21 13.29
CA THR A 156 10.29 15.63 12.08
C THR A 156 8.92 15.06 12.45
N THR A 157 7.89 15.47 11.72
CA THR A 157 6.53 14.98 11.92
C THR A 157 6.31 13.64 11.21
N ALA A 158 5.34 12.87 11.67
CA ALA A 158 4.97 11.62 11.00
C ALA A 158 4.61 11.85 9.53
N GLY A 159 3.90 12.94 9.21
CA GLY A 159 3.55 13.31 7.84
C GLY A 159 4.75 13.61 6.96
N HIS A 160 5.78 14.29 7.50
CA HIS A 160 7.02 14.52 6.75
C HIS A 160 7.74 13.21 6.44
N LEU A 161 7.86 12.32 7.43
CA LEU A 161 8.51 11.02 7.23
C LEU A 161 7.73 10.13 6.26
N ILE A 162 6.39 10.10 6.36
CA ILE A 162 5.52 9.42 5.39
C ILE A 162 5.78 9.94 3.97
N ASN A 163 5.86 11.26 3.79
CA ASN A 163 6.13 11.87 2.50
C ASN A 163 7.53 11.52 1.96
N GLU A 164 8.55 11.40 2.81
CA GLU A 164 9.87 10.93 2.36
C GLU A 164 9.82 9.50 1.81
N PHE A 165 9.14 8.58 2.51
CA PHE A 165 8.98 7.20 2.04
C PHE A 165 8.18 7.10 0.74
N TRP A 166 7.14 7.92 0.58
CA TRP A 166 6.38 7.99 -0.67
C TRP A 166 7.21 8.49 -1.86
N ASN A 167 8.15 9.39 -1.63
CA ASN A 167 8.99 9.99 -2.67
C ASN A 167 10.35 9.30 -2.82
N ALA A 168 10.62 8.25 -2.05
CA ALA A 168 11.87 7.52 -2.12
C ALA A 168 11.98 6.76 -3.45
N ALA A 169 13.01 7.09 -4.22
CA ALA A 169 13.22 6.52 -5.55
C ALA A 169 13.34 4.98 -5.49
N GLY A 170 12.61 4.29 -6.35
CA GLY A 170 12.64 2.83 -6.45
C GLY A 170 11.80 2.10 -5.39
N LEU A 171 11.01 2.82 -4.60
CA LEU A 171 10.04 2.26 -3.66
C LEU A 171 8.62 2.57 -4.09
N SER A 172 7.71 1.63 -3.82
CA SER A 172 6.26 1.79 -4.03
C SER A 172 5.53 1.02 -2.93
N PHE A 173 4.47 1.59 -2.39
CA PHE A 173 3.73 1.01 -1.25
C PHE A 173 2.23 1.26 -1.45
N ASP A 174 1.39 0.48 -0.79
CA ASP A 174 -0.05 0.77 -0.71
C ASP A 174 -0.35 1.65 0.50
N LYS A 175 0.47 1.52 1.55
CA LYS A 175 0.34 2.26 2.80
C LYS A 175 1.69 2.53 3.44
N VAL A 176 1.80 3.71 4.04
CA VAL A 176 2.91 4.12 4.90
C VAL A 176 2.31 4.76 6.15
N GLU A 177 2.63 4.22 7.32
CA GLU A 177 2.25 4.76 8.62
C GLU A 177 3.47 4.89 9.52
N ILE A 178 3.43 5.85 10.45
CA ILE A 178 4.38 5.88 11.56
C ILE A 178 3.67 5.35 12.79
N GLN A 179 4.32 4.42 13.50
CA GLN A 179 3.81 3.82 14.72
C GLN A 179 4.75 4.13 15.89
N THR A 180 4.19 4.31 17.09
CA THR A 180 4.96 4.29 18.32
C THR A 180 5.54 2.90 18.57
N ARG A 181 6.45 2.80 19.55
CA ARG A 181 7.00 1.51 19.99
C ARG A 181 5.92 0.50 20.40
N ASP A 182 4.78 1.00 20.90
CA ASP A 182 3.65 0.19 21.36
C ASP A 182 2.66 -0.15 20.22
N GLY A 183 2.98 0.22 18.97
CA GLY A 183 2.18 -0.07 17.78
C GLY A 183 1.05 0.92 17.50
N GLN A 184 0.96 2.02 18.24
CA GLN A 184 -0.07 3.04 18.01
C GLN A 184 0.30 3.91 16.79
N VAL A 185 -0.61 4.04 15.83
CA VAL A 185 -0.42 4.92 14.67
C VAL A 185 -0.35 6.39 15.13
N LEU A 186 0.70 7.09 14.69
CA LEU A 186 0.95 8.48 14.98
C LEU A 186 0.17 9.39 14.00
N PRO A 187 -0.55 10.41 14.48
CA PRO A 187 -1.13 11.44 13.63
C PRO A 187 -0.05 12.21 12.85
N VAL A 188 -0.37 12.62 11.62
CA VAL A 188 0.60 13.20 10.66
C VAL A 188 1.27 14.50 11.13
N ASP A 189 0.64 15.25 12.02
CA ASP A 189 1.14 16.49 12.60
C ASP A 189 2.01 16.28 13.84
N GLN A 190 2.02 15.06 14.40
CA GLN A 190 2.79 14.77 15.60
C GLN A 190 4.27 14.51 15.29
N PRO A 191 5.20 15.02 16.13
CA PRO A 191 6.61 14.69 16.04
C PRO A 191 6.86 13.20 16.26
N VAL A 192 7.76 12.62 15.46
CA VAL A 192 8.16 11.22 15.59
C VAL A 192 8.97 11.02 16.89
N PRO A 193 8.50 10.17 17.83
CA PRO A 193 9.22 9.92 19.07
C PRO A 193 10.37 8.93 18.87
N ALA A 194 11.28 8.89 19.84
CA ALA A 194 12.35 7.88 19.87
C ALA A 194 11.76 6.46 19.96
N GLY A 195 12.29 5.53 19.16
CA GLY A 195 11.80 4.15 19.09
C GLY A 195 10.52 3.96 18.28
N ALA A 196 10.07 4.98 17.54
CA ALA A 196 9.03 4.84 16.54
C ALA A 196 9.47 3.93 15.39
N ARG A 197 8.50 3.44 14.63
CA ARG A 197 8.68 2.58 13.47
C ARG A 197 7.88 3.08 12.28
N VAL A 198 8.40 2.88 11.09
CA VAL A 198 7.63 3.02 9.85
C VAL A 198 7.00 1.66 9.56
N TYR A 199 5.69 1.64 9.36
CA TYR A 199 4.92 0.49 8.95
C TYR A 199 4.55 0.64 7.48
N LEU A 200 5.07 -0.27 6.66
CA LEU A 200 4.89 -0.29 5.21
C LEU A 200 4.00 -1.47 4.83
N THR A 201 3.08 -1.28 3.88
CA THR A 201 2.36 -2.39 3.25
C THR A 201 2.49 -2.35 1.74
N ARG A 202 2.55 -3.54 1.13
CA ARG A 202 2.48 -3.74 -0.33
C ARG A 202 1.84 -5.10 -0.60
N GLY A 203 0.69 -5.12 -1.24
CA GLY A 203 -0.16 -6.30 -1.36
C GLY A 203 -0.48 -6.89 0.02
N ASN A 204 -0.23 -8.18 0.17
CA ASN A 204 -0.40 -8.92 1.41
C ASN A 204 0.82 -8.89 2.34
N GLN A 205 1.83 -8.07 2.06
CA GLN A 205 3.06 -7.99 2.84
C GLN A 205 3.12 -6.73 3.68
N TYR A 206 3.72 -6.85 4.86
CA TYR A 206 4.11 -5.71 5.68
C TYR A 206 5.59 -5.73 6.04
N GLN A 207 6.15 -4.55 6.29
CA GLN A 207 7.49 -4.42 6.86
C GLN A 207 7.51 -3.31 7.92
N LEU A 208 8.19 -3.57 9.02
CA LEU A 208 8.51 -2.59 10.05
C LEU A 208 9.96 -2.13 9.88
N ILE A 209 10.18 -0.82 9.89
CA ILE A 209 11.50 -0.20 9.82
C ILE A 209 11.68 0.65 11.09
N ASP A 210 12.74 0.40 11.83
CA ASP A 210 13.04 1.19 13.03
C ASP A 210 13.48 2.60 12.64
N VAL A 211 12.93 3.62 13.31
CA VAL A 211 13.30 5.02 13.10
C VAL A 211 14.35 5.43 14.12
N ARG A 212 15.53 5.82 13.63
CA ARG A 212 16.60 6.35 14.48
C ARG A 212 16.72 7.86 14.33
N LEU A 213 16.59 8.54 15.47
CA LEU A 213 16.81 9.98 15.53
C LEU A 213 18.29 10.29 15.31
N LEU A 214 18.56 11.34 14.53
CA LEU A 214 19.91 11.88 14.34
C LEU A 214 20.58 12.19 15.68
N SER A 215 19.81 12.67 16.66
CA SER A 215 20.32 12.97 17.98
C SER A 215 20.84 11.74 18.72
N ASP A 216 20.18 10.59 18.56
CA ASP A 216 20.61 9.36 19.23
C ASP A 216 21.89 8.82 18.60
N TYR A 217 22.01 8.97 17.28
CA TYR A 217 23.22 8.64 16.54
C TYR A 217 24.43 9.47 17.00
N VAL A 218 24.27 10.79 17.09
CA VAL A 218 25.34 11.69 17.57
C VAL A 218 25.73 11.36 19.01
N ARG A 219 24.77 11.10 19.91
CA ARG A 219 25.07 10.71 21.31
C ARG A 219 25.92 9.47 21.40
N GLU A 220 25.55 8.42 20.67
CA GLU A 220 26.28 7.15 20.65
C GLU A 220 27.72 7.34 20.18
N LYS A 221 27.90 8.02 19.03
CA LYS A 221 29.23 8.28 18.46
C LYS A 221 30.10 9.12 19.38
N ARG A 222 29.49 10.02 20.15
CA ARG A 222 30.17 10.86 21.13
C ARG A 222 30.27 10.22 22.52
N GLN A 223 29.79 8.99 22.69
CA GLN A 223 29.74 8.26 23.97
C GLN A 223 29.05 9.08 25.08
N LEU A 224 28.04 9.85 24.70
CA LEU A 224 27.21 10.64 25.61
C LEU A 224 26.11 9.76 26.21
N SER A 225 25.60 10.14 27.38
CA SER A 225 24.42 9.49 27.92
C SER A 225 23.20 9.73 27.02
N GLY A 226 22.27 8.77 26.96
CA GLY A 226 21.11 8.82 26.05
C GLY A 226 20.20 10.04 26.23
N SER A 227 20.24 10.69 27.40
CA SER A 227 19.48 11.92 27.69
C SER A 227 20.32 13.19 27.64
N ALA A 228 21.63 13.11 27.35
CA ALA A 228 22.49 14.28 27.28
C ALA A 228 22.00 15.24 26.18
N PRO A 229 21.92 16.56 26.45
CA PRO A 229 21.74 17.52 25.39
C PRO A 229 22.95 17.50 24.45
N ILE A 230 22.70 17.58 23.14
CA ILE A 230 23.76 17.70 22.14
C ILE A 230 24.16 19.16 22.07
N THR A 231 25.44 19.45 22.26
CA THR A 231 25.97 20.81 22.16
C THR A 231 26.56 21.08 20.76
N PRO A 232 26.71 22.35 20.36
CA PRO A 232 27.45 22.70 19.15
C PRO A 232 28.89 22.16 19.13
N ALA A 233 29.52 21.99 20.30
CA ALA A 233 30.85 21.39 20.40
C ALA A 233 30.83 19.89 20.08
N ASP A 234 29.76 19.17 20.46
CA ASP A 234 29.58 17.76 20.10
C ASP A 234 29.37 17.58 18.60
N ILE A 235 28.58 18.47 17.99
CA ILE A 235 28.36 18.50 16.53
C ILE A 235 29.66 18.83 15.81
N ALA A 236 30.40 19.86 16.25
CA ALA A 236 31.69 20.21 15.67
C ALA A 236 32.70 19.07 15.78
N ALA A 237 32.75 18.38 16.92
CA ALA A 237 33.63 17.23 17.11
C ALA A 237 33.20 16.00 16.28
N TYR A 238 31.90 15.82 16.04
CA TYR A 238 31.37 14.80 15.11
C TYR A 238 31.79 15.11 13.67
N VAL A 239 31.58 16.35 13.21
CA VAL A 239 31.89 16.81 11.84
C VAL A 239 33.39 16.84 11.54
N LEU A 240 34.21 17.26 12.50
CA LEU A 240 35.66 17.41 12.33
C LEU A 240 36.45 16.13 12.61
N GLY A 241 35.80 15.08 13.14
CA GLY A 241 36.41 13.78 13.36
C GLY A 241 36.65 13.00 12.07
N ASP A 242 37.18 11.78 12.21
CA ASP A 242 37.47 10.87 11.09
C ASP A 242 36.19 10.21 10.51
N GLU A 243 35.03 10.44 11.12
CA GLU A 243 33.74 9.81 10.77
C GLU A 243 32.80 10.78 10.06
N ARG A 244 33.26 11.40 8.96
CA ARG A 244 32.38 12.18 8.09
C ARG A 244 31.33 11.26 7.47
N GLU A 245 30.08 11.44 7.84
CA GLU A 245 28.97 10.62 7.36
C GLU A 245 27.93 11.50 6.67
N ASP A 246 27.52 11.07 5.48
CA ASP A 246 26.39 11.64 4.76
C ASP A 246 25.11 11.33 5.54
N VAL A 247 24.61 12.34 6.26
CA VAL A 247 23.43 12.21 7.13
C VAL A 247 22.15 12.57 6.40
N ASN A 248 22.24 13.19 5.24
CA ASN A 248 21.09 13.54 4.42
C ASN A 248 20.75 12.42 3.41
N GLY A 249 21.70 11.53 3.11
CA GLY A 249 21.54 10.33 2.29
C GLY A 249 21.69 10.55 0.79
N ASP A 250 22.31 11.66 0.35
CA ASP A 250 22.55 11.99 -1.07
C ASP A 250 23.85 11.40 -1.65
N GLY A 251 24.61 10.68 -0.82
CA GLY A 251 25.85 10.01 -1.14
C GLY A 251 27.11 10.86 -0.95
N VAL A 252 27.01 12.11 -0.50
CA VAL A 252 28.17 13.02 -0.34
C VAL A 252 28.08 13.81 0.95
N PHE A 253 29.14 13.78 1.76
CA PHE A 253 29.25 14.69 2.90
C PHE A 253 29.54 16.12 2.43
N ASP A 254 28.58 17.03 2.62
CA ASP A 254 28.64 18.43 2.20
C ASP A 254 28.07 19.43 3.26
N ARG A 255 27.80 20.67 2.83
CA ARG A 255 27.26 21.72 3.71
C ARG A 255 25.87 21.37 4.25
N LYS A 256 25.02 20.66 3.51
CA LYS A 256 23.67 20.30 3.93
C LYS A 256 23.69 19.35 5.11
N ASP A 257 24.61 18.39 5.15
CA ASP A 257 24.81 17.50 6.29
C ASP A 257 25.08 18.27 7.58
N VAL A 258 25.97 19.26 7.51
CA VAL A 258 26.30 20.12 8.65
C VAL A 258 25.09 20.94 9.09
N ARG A 259 24.30 21.46 8.15
CA ARG A 259 23.08 22.22 8.44
C ARG A 259 22.01 21.36 9.09
N LEU A 260 21.85 20.11 8.66
CA LEU A 260 20.94 19.14 9.26
C LEU A 260 21.35 18.82 10.71
N LEU A 261 22.65 18.58 10.94
CA LEU A 261 23.20 18.34 12.28
C LEU A 261 23.00 19.54 13.23
N LEU A 262 23.08 20.76 12.70
CA LEU A 262 22.83 22.00 13.45
C LEU A 262 21.33 22.30 13.64
N GLY A 263 20.43 21.54 13.03
CA GLY A 263 18.99 21.79 13.04
C GLY A 263 18.60 23.07 12.29
N GLU A 264 19.40 23.50 11.31
CA GLU A 264 19.11 24.66 10.46
C GLU A 264 18.15 24.32 9.31
N ILE A 265 17.97 23.03 9.03
CA ILE A 265 17.06 22.47 8.02
C ILE A 265 16.45 21.18 8.59
N ASP A 266 15.26 20.84 8.10
CA ASP A 266 14.53 19.61 8.42
C ASP A 266 14.82 18.50 7.39
#